data_AF-A0A2V6YB00-F1
#
_entry.id   AF-A0A2V6YB00-F1
#
_cell.length_a   1.000
_cell.length_b   1.000
_cell.length_c   1.000
_cell.angle_alpha   90.00
_cell.angle_beta   90.00
_cell.angle_gamma   90.00
#
_symmetry.space_group_name_H-M   'P 1'
#
loop_
_entity.id
_entity.type
_entity.pdbx_description
1 polymer ?
#
loop_
_entity_poly.entity_id
_entity_poly.type
_entity_poly.pdbx_seq_one_letter_code
_entity_poly.pdbx_strand_id
1 'polypeptide(L)' 'MAGLRRDAGQVVSEAEVERLAALLGLPIEPESRAVVAEIFTGLLTAARLLAELPLPADAEPAPIFRP' A
#
# COMPACT_ATOMS: atom_id res chain seq x y z
N MET A 1 2.63 -13.99 16.39
CA MET A 1 2.50 -13.27 15.11
C MET A 1 2.68 -11.79 15.37
N ALA A 2 3.95 -11.37 15.53
CA ALA A 2 4.34 -10.01 15.86
C ALA A 2 5.10 -9.46 14.65
N GLY A 3 4.68 -8.31 14.12
CA GLY A 3 5.41 -7.69 13.02
C GLY A 3 4.69 -6.64 12.20
N LEU A 4 3.86 -5.78 12.80
CA LEU A 4 3.40 -4.55 12.14
C LEU A 4 3.45 -3.39 13.14
N ARG A 5 4.65 -3.09 13.63
CA ARG A 5 5.00 -1.72 14.00
C ARG A 5 6.11 -1.29 13.06
N ARG A 6 5.71 -0.76 11.90
CA ARG A 6 6.59 0.14 11.15
C ARG A 6 6.10 1.54 11.44
N ASP A 7 6.99 2.30 12.09
CA ASP A 7 6.79 3.64 12.62
C ASP A 7 6.23 4.62 11.59
N ALA A 8 5.63 5.69 12.12
CA ALA A 8 5.22 6.85 11.33
C ALA A 8 6.44 7.39 10.56
N GLY A 9 6.47 7.17 9.23
CA GLY A 9 7.57 7.60 8.37
C GLY A 9 8.18 6.53 7.46
N GLN A 10 7.62 5.32 7.39
CA GLN A 10 8.16 4.29 6.48
C GLN A 10 8.03 4.73 5.00
N VAL A 11 9.16 5.14 4.43
CA VAL A 11 9.38 5.34 3.00
C VAL A 11 9.53 3.97 2.33
N VAL A 12 8.85 3.78 1.21
CA VAL A 12 9.03 2.60 0.36
C VAL A 12 10.34 2.75 -0.41
N SER A 13 11.15 1.71 -0.46
CA SER A 13 12.41 1.68 -1.23
C SER A 13 12.22 1.08 -2.63
N GLU A 14 13.11 1.42 -3.57
CA GLU A 14 13.13 0.80 -4.90
C GLU A 14 13.26 -0.74 -4.85
N ALA A 15 14.02 -1.25 -3.87
CA ALA A 15 14.15 -2.69 -3.65
C ALA A 15 12.86 -3.33 -3.12
N GLU A 16 12.05 -2.60 -2.34
CA GLU A 16 10.71 -3.06 -1.97
C GLU A 16 9.78 -3.07 -3.18
N VAL A 17 9.84 -2.04 -4.03
CA VAL A 17 9.09 -1.99 -5.29
C VAL A 17 9.44 -3.18 -6.18
N GLU A 18 10.72 -3.45 -6.41
CA GLU A 18 11.18 -4.59 -7.21
C GLU A 18 10.68 -5.93 -6.65
N ARG A 19 10.80 -6.15 -5.34
CA ARG A 19 10.32 -7.39 -4.71
C ARG A 19 8.81 -7.56 -4.84
N LEU A 20 8.03 -6.50 -4.63
CA LEU A 20 6.57 -6.54 -4.75
C LEU A 20 6.12 -6.74 -6.20
N ALA A 21 6.76 -6.04 -7.13
CA ALA A 21 6.57 -6.21 -8.57
C ALA A 21 6.79 -7.67 -9.00
N ALA A 22 7.87 -8.30 -8.52
CA ALA A 22 8.16 -9.71 -8.79
C ALA A 22 7.09 -10.65 -8.22
N LEU A 23 6.58 -10.40 -7.01
CA LEU A 23 5.51 -11.20 -6.41
C LEU A 23 4.19 -11.13 -7.18
N LEU A 24 3.91 -9.97 -7.80
CA LEU A 24 2.71 -9.74 -8.59
C LEU A 24 2.85 -10.18 -10.06
N GLY A 25 4.04 -10.59 -10.50
CA GLY A 25 4.32 -10.88 -11.90
C GLY A 25 4.24 -9.64 -12.80
N LEU A 26 4.49 -8.45 -12.23
CA LEU A 26 4.41 -7.15 -12.90
C LEU A 26 5.79 -6.46 -12.85
N PRO A 27 6.77 -6.88 -13.67
CA PRO A 27 8.10 -6.30 -13.64
C PRO A 27 8.05 -4.79 -13.92
N ILE A 28 8.80 -4.03 -13.14
CA ILE A 28 8.93 -2.57 -13.27
C ILE A 28 10.36 -2.26 -13.70
N GLU A 29 10.46 -1.47 -14.77
CA GLU A 29 11.75 -1.01 -15.30
C GLU A 29 12.56 -0.29 -14.21
N PRO A 30 13.88 -0.54 -14.11
CA PRO A 30 14.72 0.07 -13.07
C PRO A 30 14.57 1.58 -12.96
N GLU A 31 14.48 2.30 -14.08
CA GLU A 31 14.35 3.77 -14.08
C GLU A 31 13.02 4.26 -13.50
N SER A 32 11.99 3.40 -13.46
CA SER A 32 10.67 3.74 -12.93
C SER A 32 10.53 3.45 -11.43
N ARG A 33 11.44 2.68 -10.82
CA ARG A 33 11.27 2.17 -9.45
C ARG A 33 11.25 3.28 -8.40
N ALA A 34 12.06 4.31 -8.56
CA ALA A 34 12.10 5.46 -7.65
C ALA A 34 10.76 6.19 -7.60
N VAL A 35 10.19 6.49 -8.78
CA VAL A 35 8.88 7.17 -8.90
C VAL A 35 7.76 6.31 -8.31
N VAL A 36 7.77 5.00 -8.59
CA VAL A 36 6.79 4.07 -8.01
C VAL A 36 6.91 4.02 -6.49
N ALA A 37 8.13 4.05 -5.95
CA ALA A 37 8.36 4.06 -4.51
C ALA A 37 7.80 5.32 -3.84
N GLU A 38 7.96 6.49 -4.45
CA GLU A 38 7.36 7.75 -3.98
C GLU A 38 5.83 7.68 -3.98
N ILE A 39 5.23 7.26 -5.10
CA ILE A 39 3.78 7.09 -5.22
C ILE A 39 3.25 6.13 -4.16
N PHE A 40 3.93 5.00 -3.97
CA PHE A 40 3.49 3.97 -3.03
C PHE A 40 3.64 4.42 -1.58
N THR A 41 4.67 5.22 -1.27
CA THR A 41 4.81 5.89 0.04
C THR A 41 3.63 6.82 0.32
N GLY A 42 3.19 7.62 -0.66
CA GLY A 42 2.02 8.47 -0.54
C GLY A 42 0.73 7.69 -0.29
N LEU A 43 0.51 6.62 -1.06
CA LEU A 43 -0.63 5.71 -0.90
C LEU A 43 -0.68 5.06 0.50
N LEU A 44 0.45 4.54 0.98
CA LEU A 44 0.52 3.94 2.32
C LEU A 44 0.26 4.97 3.43
N THR A 45 0.70 6.21 3.24
CA THR A 45 0.40 7.31 4.17
C THR A 45 -1.10 7.55 4.25
N ALA A 46 -1.80 7.65 3.12
CA ALA A 46 -3.25 7.81 3.09
C ALA A 46 -3.98 6.59 3.68
N ALA A 47 -3.55 5.37 3.34
CA ALA A 47 -4.16 4.14 3.84
C ALA A 47 -4.07 4.01 5.37
N ARG A 48 -2.98 4.49 5.99
CA ARG A 48 -2.85 4.52 7.46
C ARG A 48 -3.88 5.41 8.12
N LEU A 49 -4.11 6.61 7.57
CA LEU A 49 -5.15 7.52 8.08
C LEU A 49 -6.54 6.87 8.03
N LEU A 50 -6.82 6.09 6.98
CA LEU A 50 -8.08 5.35 6.88
C LEU A 50 -8.16 4.18 7.87
N ALA A 51 -7.05 3.48 8.13
CA ALA A 51 -7.01 2.35 9.06
C ALA A 51 -7.22 2.77 10.53
N GLU A 52 -6.97 4.03 10.87
CA GLU A 52 -7.24 4.59 12.20
C GLU A 52 -8.72 4.94 12.40
N LEU A 53 -9.53 4.95 11.33
CA LEU A 53 -10.96 5.19 11.44
C LEU A 53 -11.65 3.95 12.03
N PRO A 54 -12.40 4.08 13.14
CA PRO A 54 -13.14 2.95 13.69
C PRO A 54 -14.20 2.50 12.69
N LEU A 55 -14.15 1.21 12.32
CA LEU A 55 -15.19 0.57 11.54
C LEU A 55 -16.26 0.01 12.49
N PRO A 56 -17.55 0.33 12.26
CA PRO A 56 -18.66 -0.33 12.94
C PRO A 56 -18.61 -1.85 12.76
N ALA A 57 -19.12 -2.60 13.73
CA ALA A 57 -19.14 -4.07 13.65
C ALA A 57 -20.03 -4.60 12.51
N ASP A 58 -20.98 -3.79 12.06
CA ASP A 58 -21.91 -4.03 10.95
C ASP A 58 -21.49 -3.31 9.66
N ALA A 59 -20.24 -2.84 9.57
CA ALA A 59 -19.72 -2.23 8.36
C ALA A 59 -19.64 -3.27 7.21
N GLU A 60 -20.49 -3.09 6.20
CA GLU A 60 -20.46 -3.85 4.96
C GLU A 60 -19.59 -3.15 3.91
N PRO A 61 -18.96 -3.89 2.98
CA PRO A 61 -18.30 -3.29 1.82
C PRO A 61 -19.26 -2.39 1.03
N ALA A 62 -18.74 -1.28 0.49
CA ALA A 62 -19.54 -0.40 -0.34
C ALA A 62 -20.18 -1.19 -1.51
N PRO A 63 -21.47 -0.97 -1.81
CA PRO A 63 -22.16 -1.72 -2.85
C PRO A 63 -21.51 -1.47 -4.21
N ILE A 64 -21.21 -2.56 -4.92
CA ILE A 64 -20.78 -2.51 -6.32
C ILE A 64 -22.03 -2.44 -7.18
N PHE A 65 -22.33 -1.28 -7.77
CA PHE A 65 -23.37 -1.19 -8.78
C PHE A 65 -22.94 -1.97 -10.02
N ARG A 66 -23.62 -3.08 -10.32
CA ARG A 66 -23.55 -3.77 -11.61
C ARG A 66 -24.76 -3.35 -12.46
N PRO A 67 -24.59 -3.14 -13.77
CA PRO A 67 -25.71 -2.89 -14.68
C PRO A 67 -26.67 -4.08 -14.74
#